data_AF-A0A3B9LQW7-F1
#
_entry.id   AF-A0A3B9LQW7-F1
#
_cell.length_a   1.000
_cell.length_b   1.000
_cell.length_c   1.000
_cell.angle_alpha   90.00
_cell.angle_beta   90.00
_cell.angle_gamma   90.00
#
_symmetry.space_group_name_H-M   'P 1'
#
loop_
_entity.id
_entity.type
_entity.pdbx_description
1 polymer ?
#
loop_
_entity_poly.entity_id
_entity_poly.type
_entity_poly.pdbx_seq_one_letter_code
_entity_poly.pdbx_strand_id
1 'polypeptide(L)'
;MPKQSNSDESDERYDYAKLLKRREWREKKNEIIAKSPRCQKCGRTGRRFAVHHSYYDYGRLPWDYPDEAYMVVCNGRCHREADEDREEQQRDAENYDRFVWQWELGKKEQPPREKEFRRLATYESEFKAWLVRTILPGPWDWDNKTYPLWWFWNQFSNKFLAERQDDDRQGRLAL
;
A
#
# COMPACT_ATOMS: atom_id res chain seq x y z
N MET A 1 -10.81 30.85 -43.51
CA MET A 1 -9.57 30.25 -42.98
C MET A 1 -9.81 29.90 -41.52
N PRO A 2 -9.89 28.61 -41.16
CA PRO A 2 -10.12 28.23 -39.77
C PRO A 2 -8.80 28.34 -38.99
N LYS A 3 -8.88 28.96 -37.82
CA LYS A 3 -7.78 29.10 -36.86
C LYS A 3 -7.39 27.71 -36.34
N GLN A 4 -6.09 27.43 -36.35
CA GLN A 4 -5.50 26.24 -35.76
C GLN A 4 -5.78 26.25 -34.25
N SER A 5 -6.44 25.19 -33.77
CA SER A 5 -6.59 24.90 -32.36
C SER A 5 -5.26 24.37 -31.83
N ASN A 6 -4.64 25.12 -30.91
CA ASN A 6 -3.46 24.68 -30.17
C ASN A 6 -3.86 23.50 -29.25
N SER A 7 -3.48 22.29 -29.62
CA SER A 7 -3.68 21.05 -28.86
C SER A 7 -2.57 20.76 -27.84
N ASP A 8 -1.55 21.63 -27.74
CA ASP A 8 -0.31 21.34 -27.01
C ASP A 8 -0.24 21.89 -25.57
N GLU A 9 -1.15 22.79 -25.16
CA GLU A 9 -1.09 23.40 -23.81
C GLU A 9 -1.69 22.53 -22.68
N SER A 10 -2.42 21.46 -23.01
CA SER A 10 -3.03 20.59 -22.00
C SER A 10 -2.11 19.46 -21.50
N ASP A 11 -1.05 19.12 -22.24
CA ASP A 11 -0.26 17.91 -22.01
C ASP A 11 0.97 18.16 -21.10
N GLU A 12 1.53 19.37 -21.11
CA GLU A 12 2.66 19.73 -20.21
C GLU A 12 2.23 19.95 -18.74
N ARG A 13 0.94 20.13 -18.47
CA ARG A 13 0.43 20.50 -17.14
C ARG A 13 0.51 19.37 -16.12
N TYR A 14 0.66 18.11 -16.54
CA TYR A 14 0.51 16.94 -15.65
C TYR A 14 1.68 15.97 -15.63
N ASP A 15 2.89 16.40 -16.00
CA ASP A 15 4.09 15.65 -15.62
C ASP A 15 4.36 15.82 -14.12
N TYR A 16 3.77 14.93 -13.31
CA TYR A 16 3.88 14.94 -11.85
C TYR A 16 5.34 14.88 -11.39
N ALA A 17 6.22 14.17 -12.11
CA ALA A 17 7.63 14.09 -11.78
C ALA A 17 8.35 15.44 -11.99
N LYS A 18 7.95 16.24 -12.99
CA LYS A 18 8.40 17.63 -13.12
C LYS A 18 7.85 18.52 -12.00
N LEU A 19 6.59 18.32 -11.57
CA LEU A 19 6.01 19.08 -10.45
C LEU A 19 6.80 18.87 -9.14
N LEU A 20 7.29 17.66 -8.87
CA LEU A 20 8.14 17.37 -7.69
C LEU A 20 9.51 18.07 -7.72
N LYS A 21 9.91 18.70 -8.83
CA LYS A 21 11.16 19.48 -8.90
C LYS A 21 10.92 20.97 -8.59
N ARG A 22 9.67 21.41 -8.57
CA ARG A 22 9.28 22.82 -8.37
C ARG A 22 9.50 23.29 -6.93
N ARG A 23 9.50 24.61 -6.73
CA ARG A 23 9.83 25.25 -5.46
C ARG A 23 8.75 24.98 -4.41
N GLU A 24 7.50 25.02 -4.83
CA GLU A 24 6.29 24.82 -4.03
C GLU A 24 6.31 23.45 -3.34
N TRP A 25 6.66 22.40 -4.09
CA TRP A 25 6.83 21.07 -3.49
C TRP A 25 7.98 21.03 -2.48
N ARG A 26 9.11 21.69 -2.79
CA ARG A 26 10.26 21.74 -1.87
C ARG A 26 9.89 22.46 -0.57
N GLU A 27 9.15 23.56 -0.65
CA GLU A 27 8.66 24.32 0.48
C GLU A 27 7.68 23.50 1.33
N LYS A 28 6.65 22.91 0.70
CA LYS A 28 5.69 22.05 1.41
C LYS A 28 6.37 20.84 2.05
N LYS A 29 7.28 20.17 1.33
CA LYS A 29 8.07 19.07 1.86
C LYS A 29 8.84 19.47 3.13
N ASN A 30 9.49 20.64 3.11
CA ASN A 30 10.24 21.13 4.26
C ASN A 30 9.32 21.46 5.45
N GLU A 31 8.16 22.05 5.19
CA GLU A 31 7.12 22.32 6.21
C GLU A 31 6.67 21.03 6.90
N ILE A 32 6.33 19.99 6.12
CA ILE A 32 5.87 18.70 6.66
C ILE A 32 6.99 18.01 7.48
N ILE A 33 8.23 18.02 6.99
CA ILE A 33 9.38 17.47 7.74
C ILE A 33 9.62 18.25 9.04
N ALA A 34 9.46 19.57 9.03
CA ALA A 34 9.61 20.39 10.23
C ALA A 34 8.54 20.08 11.29
N LYS A 35 7.30 19.80 10.86
CA LYS A 35 6.20 19.37 11.75
C LYS A 35 6.44 17.97 12.35
N SER A 36 7.04 17.07 11.58
CA SER A 36 7.33 15.69 12.00
C SER A 36 8.77 15.28 11.65
N PRO A 37 9.77 15.66 12.47
CA PRO A 37 11.19 15.45 12.16
C PRO A 37 11.67 14.02 12.47
N ARG A 38 10.82 13.03 12.21
CA ARG A 38 11.10 11.60 12.41
C ARG A 38 10.38 10.77 11.35
N CYS A 39 10.93 9.60 11.04
CA CYS A 39 10.23 8.62 10.20
C CYS A 39 8.97 8.14 10.93
N GLN A 40 7.80 8.27 10.31
CA GLN A 40 6.53 7.81 10.87
C GLN A 40 6.34 6.29 10.81
N LYS A 41 7.08 5.58 9.93
CA LYS A 41 7.05 4.10 9.86
C LYS A 41 7.98 3.44 10.90
N CYS A 42 9.20 3.94 11.10
CA CYS A 42 10.21 3.28 11.95
C CYS A 42 10.73 4.12 13.11
N GLY A 43 10.26 5.35 13.29
CA GLY A 43 10.65 6.23 14.40
C GLY A 43 12.05 6.86 14.28
N ARG A 44 12.87 6.48 13.30
CA ARG A 44 14.24 7.00 13.14
C ARG A 44 14.26 8.53 12.99
N THR A 45 15.14 9.18 13.73
CA THR A 45 15.46 10.61 13.63
C THR A 45 16.70 10.83 12.74
N GLY A 46 16.88 12.04 12.20
CA GLY A 46 18.03 12.36 11.34
C GLY A 46 17.77 13.50 10.37
N ARG A 47 18.59 13.59 9.31
CA ARG A 47 18.59 14.72 8.36
C ARG A 47 18.17 14.35 6.93
N ARG A 48 17.71 13.12 6.68
CA ARG A 48 17.41 12.62 5.33
C ARG A 48 16.05 11.92 5.30
N PHE A 49 15.01 12.74 5.15
CA PHE A 49 13.64 12.27 5.01
C PHE A 49 13.08 12.62 3.63
N ALA A 50 12.13 11.79 3.23
CA ALA A 50 11.26 12.00 2.10
C ALA A 50 9.83 12.13 2.62
N VAL A 51 9.00 12.79 1.83
CA VAL A 51 7.57 12.95 2.09
C VAL A 51 6.85 12.18 1.00
N HIS A 52 6.00 11.26 1.42
CA HIS A 52 5.20 10.41 0.56
C HIS A 52 3.72 10.78 0.71
N HIS A 53 2.95 10.71 -0.37
CA HIS A 53 1.50 10.91 -0.30
C HIS A 53 0.80 9.59 0.03
N SER A 54 -0.12 9.56 0.99
CA SER A 54 -0.85 8.34 1.36
C SER A 54 -1.94 7.96 0.34
N TYR A 55 -2.37 8.92 -0.48
CA TYR A 55 -3.29 8.74 -1.61
C TYR A 55 -3.00 9.79 -2.70
N TYR A 56 -3.51 9.54 -3.90
CA TYR A 56 -3.37 10.44 -5.04
C TYR A 56 -4.75 10.76 -5.63
N ASP A 57 -5.08 12.05 -5.73
CA ASP A 57 -6.24 12.56 -6.44
C ASP A 57 -5.81 13.01 -7.84
N TYR A 58 -6.53 12.55 -8.88
CA TYR A 58 -6.29 13.03 -10.23
C TYR A 58 -6.44 14.55 -10.31
N GLY A 59 -5.52 15.20 -11.00
CA GLY A 59 -5.57 16.64 -11.20
C GLY A 59 -4.97 17.49 -10.06
N ARG A 60 -4.78 16.92 -8.86
CA ARG A 60 -4.30 17.65 -7.68
C ARG A 60 -2.77 17.82 -7.71
N LEU A 61 -2.30 19.03 -7.37
CA LEU A 61 -0.86 19.33 -7.32
C LEU A 61 -0.21 18.70 -6.08
N PRO A 62 1.10 18.37 -6.12
CA PRO A 62 1.77 17.69 -5.01
C PRO A 62 1.69 18.41 -3.65
N TRP A 63 1.59 19.74 -3.64
CA TRP A 63 1.53 20.56 -2.41
C TRP A 63 0.11 20.93 -1.97
N ASP A 64 -0.91 20.61 -2.76
CA ASP A 64 -2.31 20.99 -2.49
C ASP A 64 -3.05 19.96 -1.63
N TYR A 65 -2.40 18.88 -1.20
CA TYR A 65 -3.03 17.88 -0.33
C TYR A 65 -3.12 18.37 1.13
N PRO A 66 -4.13 17.92 1.90
CA PRO A 66 -4.20 18.17 3.34
C PRO A 66 -3.04 17.48 4.08
N ASP A 67 -2.73 17.94 5.29
CA ASP A 67 -1.52 17.53 6.01
C ASP A 67 -1.49 16.01 6.31
N GLU A 68 -2.65 15.40 6.53
CA GLU A 68 -2.83 13.98 6.81
C GLU A 68 -2.53 13.10 5.59
N ALA A 69 -2.52 13.69 4.40
CA ALA A 69 -2.13 13.00 3.18
C ALA A 69 -0.61 12.81 3.08
N TYR A 70 0.20 13.47 3.91
CA TYR A 70 1.64 13.36 3.84
C TYR A 70 2.21 12.45 4.93
N MET A 71 3.16 11.61 4.53
CA MET A 71 3.90 10.75 5.43
C MET A 71 5.40 11.02 5.33
N VAL A 72 6.03 11.37 6.46
CA VAL A 72 7.48 11.51 6.56
C VAL A 72 8.10 10.14 6.75
N VAL A 73 8.96 9.73 5.82
CA VAL A 73 9.66 8.45 5.85
C VAL A 73 11.16 8.63 5.64
N CYS A 74 11.97 7.72 6.20
CA CYS A 74 13.41 7.75 5.95
C CYS A 74 13.72 7.30 4.52
N ASN A 75 14.74 7.90 3.89
CA ASN A 75 15.15 7.59 2.51
C ASN A 75 15.66 6.15 2.28
N GLY A 76 15.63 5.30 3.31
CA GLY A 76 16.01 3.90 3.20
C GLY A 76 14.81 3.01 2.90
N ARG A 77 14.68 1.95 3.70
CA ARG A 77 13.62 0.94 3.56
C ARG A 77 12.21 1.54 3.52
N CYS A 78 11.89 2.46 4.43
CA CYS A 78 10.53 2.98 4.57
C CYS A 78 10.05 3.79 3.36
N HIS A 79 10.95 4.52 2.70
CA HIS A 79 10.60 5.23 1.47
C HIS A 79 10.36 4.27 0.31
N ARG A 80 11.22 3.26 0.15
CA ARG A 80 11.03 2.23 -0.90
C ARG A 80 9.70 1.50 -0.73
N GLU A 81 9.36 1.11 0.50
CA GLU A 81 8.08 0.47 0.80
C GLU A 81 6.90 1.40 0.48
N ALA A 82 7.02 2.70 0.74
CA ALA A 82 5.98 3.66 0.40
C ALA A 82 5.84 3.84 -1.12
N ASP A 83 6.96 3.92 -1.85
CA ASP A 83 6.94 3.98 -3.33
C ASP A 83 6.27 2.73 -3.93
N GLU A 84 6.56 1.54 -3.40
CA GLU A 84 5.91 0.28 -3.79
C GLU A 84 4.40 0.31 -3.50
N ASP A 85 3.99 0.81 -2.32
CA ASP A 85 2.58 0.98 -1.94
C ASP A 85 1.83 1.90 -2.92
N ARG A 86 2.47 2.99 -3.39
CA ARG A 86 1.89 3.92 -4.38
C ARG A 86 1.68 3.26 -5.74
N GLU A 87 2.69 2.59 -6.27
CA GLU A 87 2.59 1.95 -7.59
C GLU A 87 1.47 0.90 -7.61
N GLU A 88 1.29 0.22 -6.47
CA GLU A 88 0.20 -0.72 -6.26
C GLU A 88 -1.17 -0.02 -6.25
N GLN A 89 -1.34 1.08 -5.51
CA GLN A 89 -2.59 1.86 -5.54
C GLN A 89 -2.95 2.34 -6.96
N GLN A 90 -1.97 2.76 -7.75
CA GLN A 90 -2.20 3.20 -9.12
C GLN A 90 -2.67 2.04 -10.01
N ARG A 91 -2.00 0.88 -9.92
CA ARG A 91 -2.43 -0.34 -10.64
C ARG A 91 -3.83 -0.79 -10.21
N ASP A 92 -4.15 -0.67 -8.93
CA ASP A 92 -5.48 -1.01 -8.40
C ASP A 92 -6.57 -0.07 -8.93
N ALA A 93 -6.30 1.24 -9.00
CA ALA A 93 -7.21 2.22 -9.57
C ALA A 93 -7.44 1.98 -11.08
N GLU A 94 -6.36 1.74 -11.85
CA GLU A 94 -6.45 1.40 -13.27
C GLU A 94 -7.23 0.08 -13.48
N ASN A 95 -7.01 -0.91 -12.62
CA ASN A 95 -7.77 -2.16 -12.64
C ASN A 95 -9.23 -1.96 -12.22
N TYR A 96 -9.52 -1.07 -11.26
CA TYR A 96 -10.88 -0.68 -10.88
C TYR A 96 -11.59 -0.14 -12.10
N ASP A 97 -11.11 0.95 -12.68
CA ASP A 97 -11.75 1.59 -13.84
C ASP A 97 -11.98 0.60 -14.99
N ARG A 98 -11.02 -0.31 -15.21
CA ARG A 98 -11.12 -1.34 -16.24
C ARG A 98 -12.12 -2.46 -15.93
N PHE A 99 -12.37 -2.78 -14.66
CA PHE A 99 -13.15 -3.93 -14.23
C PHE A 99 -14.27 -3.61 -13.22
N VAL A 100 -14.69 -2.34 -13.07
CA VAL A 100 -15.77 -1.88 -12.17
C VAL A 100 -17.01 -2.78 -12.28
N TRP A 101 -17.41 -3.09 -13.52
CA TRP A 101 -18.55 -3.96 -13.81
C TRP A 101 -18.44 -5.37 -13.21
N GLN A 102 -17.24 -5.92 -13.03
CA GLN A 102 -17.05 -7.21 -12.36
C GLN A 102 -17.20 -7.09 -10.84
N TRP A 103 -16.86 -5.93 -10.28
CA TRP A 103 -16.95 -5.64 -8.85
C TRP A 103 -18.37 -5.35 -8.39
N GLU A 104 -19.13 -4.55 -9.16
CA GLU A 104 -20.55 -4.29 -8.90
C GLU A 104 -21.42 -5.55 -8.99
N LEU A 105 -20.95 -6.57 -9.71
CA LEU A 105 -21.60 -7.89 -9.80
C LEU A 105 -21.11 -8.89 -8.73
N GLY A 106 -20.23 -8.50 -7.81
CA GLY A 106 -19.72 -9.37 -6.75
C GLY A 106 -18.82 -10.52 -7.24
N LYS A 107 -18.25 -10.43 -8.44
CA LYS A 107 -17.60 -11.57 -9.13
C LYS A 107 -16.09 -11.67 -8.94
N LYS A 108 -15.45 -10.83 -8.12
CA LYS A 108 -13.99 -10.87 -7.97
C LYS A 108 -13.55 -10.77 -6.51
N GLU A 109 -13.24 -11.93 -5.94
CA GLU A 109 -12.23 -12.00 -4.89
C GLU A 109 -10.87 -11.83 -5.57
N GLN A 110 -10.20 -10.72 -5.31
CA GLN A 110 -8.88 -10.51 -5.90
C GLN A 110 -7.85 -11.39 -5.18
N PRO A 111 -6.89 -12.00 -5.91
CA PRO A 111 -5.73 -12.59 -5.25
C PRO A 111 -5.05 -11.53 -4.37
N PRO A 112 -4.40 -11.93 -3.26
CA PRO A 112 -3.69 -11.00 -2.40
C PRO A 112 -2.66 -10.23 -3.22
N ARG A 113 -2.37 -9.04 -2.74
CA ARG A 113 -1.30 -8.20 -3.25
C ARG A 113 0.05 -8.92 -3.28
N GLU A 114 0.98 -8.54 -4.14
CA GLU A 114 2.31 -9.17 -4.24
C GLU A 114 3.04 -9.19 -2.87
N LYS A 115 2.95 -8.09 -2.12
CA LYS A 115 3.50 -8.03 -0.75
C LYS A 115 2.80 -9.00 0.21
N GLU A 116 1.50 -9.20 0.04
CA GLU A 116 0.70 -10.15 0.80
C GLU A 116 0.98 -11.59 0.37
N PHE A 117 1.29 -11.85 -0.91
CA PHE A 117 1.81 -13.14 -1.37
C PHE A 117 3.18 -13.45 -0.77
N ARG A 118 4.10 -12.49 -0.73
CA ARG A 118 5.40 -12.69 -0.06
C ARG A 118 5.24 -12.98 1.44
N ARG A 119 4.31 -12.29 2.10
CA ARG A 119 3.97 -12.56 3.51
C ARG A 119 3.35 -13.93 3.68
N LEU A 120 2.37 -14.28 2.85
CA LEU A 120 1.76 -15.61 2.85
C LEU A 120 2.84 -16.69 2.66
N ALA A 121 3.74 -16.53 1.70
CA ALA A 121 4.84 -17.46 1.47
C ALA A 121 5.79 -17.56 2.68
N THR A 122 6.01 -16.45 3.39
CA THR A 122 6.82 -16.43 4.62
C THR A 122 6.16 -17.23 5.74
N TYR A 123 4.83 -17.17 5.84
CA TYR A 123 4.06 -17.77 6.94
C TYR A 123 3.26 -19.00 6.52
N GLU A 124 3.55 -19.58 5.35
CA GLU A 124 2.64 -20.52 4.71
C GLU A 124 2.31 -21.72 5.61
N SER A 125 3.33 -22.36 6.15
CA SER A 125 3.20 -23.55 6.99
C SER A 125 2.47 -23.25 8.31
N GLU A 126 2.82 -22.15 8.97
CA GLU A 126 2.19 -21.73 10.22
C GLU A 126 0.72 -21.36 10.01
N PHE A 127 0.44 -20.64 8.92
CA PHE A 127 -0.91 -20.21 8.56
C PHE A 127 -1.79 -21.40 8.19
N LYS A 128 -1.28 -22.38 7.42
CA LYS A 128 -1.99 -23.64 7.13
C LYS A 128 -2.34 -24.40 8.41
N ALA A 129 -1.38 -24.54 9.33
CA ALA A 129 -1.61 -25.21 10.60
C ALA A 129 -2.66 -24.46 11.44
N TRP A 130 -2.59 -23.12 11.48
CA TRP A 130 -3.57 -22.29 12.15
C TRP A 130 -4.97 -22.43 11.56
N LEU A 131 -5.11 -22.44 10.23
CA LEU A 131 -6.39 -22.63 9.56
C LEU A 131 -7.02 -23.98 9.93
N VAL A 132 -6.24 -25.07 9.91
CA VAL A 132 -6.72 -26.41 10.29
C VAL A 132 -7.16 -26.45 11.75
N ARG A 133 -6.42 -25.77 12.63
CA ARG A 133 -6.74 -25.72 14.06
C ARG A 133 -7.98 -24.89 14.38
N THR A 134 -8.20 -23.80 13.64
CA THR A 134 -9.11 -22.72 14.07
C THR A 134 -10.33 -22.54 13.16
N ILE A 135 -10.20 -22.77 11.86
CA ILE A 135 -11.21 -22.39 10.85
C ILE A 135 -11.79 -23.61 10.14
N LEU A 136 -10.94 -24.56 9.75
CA LEU A 136 -11.32 -25.64 8.86
C LEU A 136 -11.87 -26.82 9.68
N PRO A 137 -12.99 -27.44 9.25
CA PRO A 137 -13.69 -28.46 10.03
C PRO A 137 -13.02 -29.86 10.01
N GLY A 138 -11.78 -29.99 9.52
CA GLY A 138 -11.07 -31.26 9.39
C GLY A 138 -9.87 -31.20 8.44
N PRO A 139 -9.31 -32.35 8.04
CA PRO A 139 -8.23 -32.41 7.05
C PRO A 139 -8.61 -31.66 5.78
N TRP A 140 -7.72 -30.79 5.30
CA TRP A 140 -7.99 -29.93 4.16
C TRP A 140 -7.11 -30.28 2.97
N ASP A 141 -7.73 -30.33 1.78
CA ASP A 141 -7.03 -30.48 0.52
C ASP A 141 -6.48 -29.12 0.06
N TRP A 142 -5.17 -28.93 0.22
CA TRP A 142 -4.48 -27.70 -0.18
C TRP A 142 -4.34 -27.53 -1.70
N ASP A 143 -4.57 -28.58 -2.48
CA ASP A 143 -4.58 -28.53 -3.95
C ASP A 143 -5.97 -28.17 -4.51
N ASN A 144 -6.95 -27.96 -3.63
CA ASN A 144 -8.29 -27.53 -4.00
C ASN A 144 -8.27 -26.14 -4.66
N LYS A 145 -8.62 -26.10 -5.95
CA LYS A 145 -8.68 -24.87 -6.77
C LYS A 145 -9.85 -23.95 -6.44
N THR A 146 -10.82 -24.42 -5.65
CA THR A 146 -12.03 -23.66 -5.28
C THR A 146 -11.73 -22.62 -4.21
N TYR A 147 -10.91 -22.97 -3.22
CA TYR A 147 -10.48 -22.07 -2.15
C TYR A 147 -8.95 -22.16 -2.02
N PRO A 148 -8.22 -21.50 -2.93
CA PRO A 148 -6.77 -21.48 -2.86
C PRO A 148 -6.31 -20.83 -1.55
N LEU A 149 -5.11 -21.16 -1.08
CA LEU A 149 -4.60 -20.64 0.20
C LEU A 149 -4.64 -19.12 0.32
N TRP A 150 -4.42 -18.42 -0.79
CA TRP A 150 -4.47 -16.98 -0.87
C TRP A 150 -5.86 -16.42 -0.53
N TRP A 151 -6.92 -17.18 -0.81
CA TRP A 151 -8.30 -16.83 -0.47
C TRP A 151 -8.44 -16.74 1.05
N PHE A 152 -7.99 -17.78 1.75
CA PHE A 152 -7.98 -17.81 3.21
C PHE A 152 -7.11 -16.69 3.78
N TRP A 153 -5.98 -16.39 3.15
CA TRP A 153 -5.11 -15.28 3.58
C TRP A 153 -5.85 -13.94 3.56
N ASN A 154 -6.60 -13.64 2.50
CA ASN A 154 -7.40 -12.42 2.43
C ASN A 154 -8.46 -12.33 3.54
N GLN A 155 -9.05 -13.46 3.92
CA GLN A 155 -10.10 -13.50 4.93
C GLN A 155 -9.55 -13.44 6.37
N PHE A 156 -8.41 -14.07 6.63
CA PHE A 156 -8.01 -14.43 8.01
C PHE A 156 -6.61 -13.97 8.44
N SER A 157 -5.79 -13.41 7.56
CA SER A 157 -4.40 -13.02 7.87
C SER A 157 -4.29 -12.05 9.05
N ASN A 158 -5.16 -11.05 9.15
CA ASN A 158 -5.15 -10.11 10.29
C ASN A 158 -5.33 -10.80 11.64
N LYS A 159 -6.27 -11.76 11.72
CA LYS A 159 -6.54 -12.53 12.94
C LYS A 159 -5.35 -13.43 13.28
N PHE A 160 -4.83 -14.16 12.28
CA PHE A 160 -3.64 -14.99 12.44
C PHE A 160 -2.43 -14.20 12.96
N LEU A 161 -2.13 -13.04 12.37
CA LEU A 161 -0.97 -12.23 12.75
C LEU A 161 -1.10 -11.62 14.15
N ALA A 162 -2.32 -11.27 14.58
CA ALA A 162 -2.58 -10.78 15.92
C ALA A 162 -2.33 -11.87 16.98
N GLU A 163 -2.90 -13.06 16.79
CA GLU A 163 -2.70 -14.20 17.71
C GLU A 163 -1.22 -14.59 17.81
N ARG A 164 -0.50 -14.59 16.68
CA ARG A 164 0.95 -14.87 16.65
C ARG A 164 1.77 -13.87 17.46
N GLN A 165 1.42 -12.58 17.41
CA GLN A 165 2.11 -11.54 18.19
C GLN A 165 1.86 -11.68 19.69
N ASP A 166 0.66 -12.11 20.08
CA ASP A 166 0.32 -12.37 21.48
C ASP A 166 1.06 -13.61 22.02
N ASP A 167 1.15 -14.68 21.25
CA ASP A 167 1.93 -15.88 21.59
C ASP A 167 3.42 -15.55 21.79
N ASP A 168 4.02 -14.80 20.84
CA ASP A 168 5.40 -14.32 20.93
C ASP A 168 5.63 -13.46 22.20
N ARG A 169 4.64 -12.65 22.60
CA ARG A 169 4.71 -11.79 23.79
C ARG A 169 4.58 -12.60 25.08
N GLN A 170 3.66 -13.55 25.14
CA GLN A 170 3.48 -14.42 26.31
C GLN A 170 4.70 -15.32 26.53
N GLY A 171 5.28 -15.87 25.46
CA GLY A 171 6.50 -16.68 25.54
C GLY A 171 7.72 -15.92 26.06
N ARG A 172 7.85 -14.62 25.76
CA ARG A 172 8.92 -13.75 26.28
C ARG A 172 8.75 -13.34 27.74
N LEU A 173 7.52 -13.35 28.26
CA LEU A 173 7.22 -13.04 29.66
C LEU A 173 7.35 -14.27 30.57
N ALA A 174 7.41 -15.47 30.00
CA ALA A 174 7.56 -16.74 30.70
C ALA A 174 9.03 -17.21 30.86
N LEU A 175 10.00 -16.42 30.40
CA LEU A 175 11.45 -16.61 30.55
C LEU A 175 12.00 -15.60 31.56
#